data_AF-A0A661ILH0-F1
#
_entry.id   AF-A0A661ILH0-F1
#
_cell.length_a   1.000
_cell.length_b   1.000
_cell.length_c   1.000
_cell.angle_alpha   90.00
_cell.angle_beta   90.00
_cell.angle_gamma   90.00
#
_symmetry.space_group_name_H-M   'P 1'
#
loop_
_entity.id
_entity.type
_entity.pdbx_description
1 polymer ?
#
loop_
_entity_poly.entity_id
_entity_poly.type
_entity_poly.pdbx_seq_one_letter_code
_entity_poly.pdbx_strand_id
1 'polypeptide(L)'
;MKGAKARGGGEPLPFFVEGGVMAAAVPVVEDATKYLNALRSLKDYDPPFEIMGNYRLIDDGEKPEATIILKAKGRELHEAATGVGPVDALANVLKKALTPLFPQLQGVRLLDFSSRIFDPRAGTEAKVEVRIIFGDGERLWEVHAFSENINKASFWALVDGFEYAILLDQGRGPFNSASEGRK
;
A
#
# COMPACT_ATOMS: atom_id res chain seq x y z
N MET A 1 21.30 -48.82 -13.96
CA MET A 1 21.00 -47.51 -13.33
C MET A 1 19.76 -46.95 -14.01
N LYS A 2 18.56 -47.05 -13.39
CA LYS A 2 17.83 -45.91 -12.77
C LYS A 2 18.03 -44.62 -13.60
N GLY A 3 17.07 -44.07 -14.35
CA GLY A 3 15.64 -43.93 -14.10
C GLY A 3 15.39 -42.56 -13.44
N ALA A 4 15.03 -41.55 -14.24
CA ALA A 4 14.41 -40.32 -13.74
C ALA A 4 13.55 -39.69 -14.85
N LYS A 5 12.25 -39.79 -14.62
CA LYS A 5 11.12 -39.27 -15.37
C LYS A 5 10.74 -37.94 -14.72
N ALA A 6 10.70 -36.84 -15.47
CA ALA A 6 10.02 -35.62 -15.05
C ALA A 6 8.68 -35.54 -15.78
N ARG A 7 7.58 -35.63 -15.01
CA ARG A 7 6.21 -35.28 -15.41
C ARG A 7 5.75 -34.12 -14.53
N GLY A 8 4.90 -33.26 -15.10
CA GLY A 8 4.10 -32.24 -14.42
C GLY A 8 4.53 -30.84 -14.88
N GLY A 9 3.95 -30.20 -15.89
CA GLY A 9 2.55 -30.27 -16.33
C GLY A 9 1.78 -29.10 -15.73
N GLY A 10 2.10 -27.88 -16.17
CA GLY A 10 1.17 -26.75 -16.12
C GLY A 10 0.69 -26.54 -17.53
N GLU A 11 -0.46 -27.13 -17.88
CA GLU A 11 -1.12 -26.81 -19.14
C GLU A 11 -1.49 -25.32 -19.11
N PRO A 12 -1.11 -24.51 -20.12
CA PRO A 12 -1.77 -23.22 -20.29
C PRO A 12 -3.24 -23.49 -20.59
N LEU A 13 -4.13 -22.70 -19.97
CA LEU A 13 -5.57 -22.75 -20.22
C LEU A 13 -5.83 -22.71 -21.74
N PRO A 14 -6.81 -23.47 -22.26
CA PRO A 14 -7.07 -23.48 -23.69
C PRO A 14 -7.59 -22.10 -24.13
N PHE A 15 -6.77 -21.37 -24.88
CA PHE A 15 -7.19 -20.18 -25.60
C PHE A 15 -7.96 -20.64 -26.84
N PHE A 16 -9.30 -20.62 -26.74
CA PHE A 16 -10.15 -20.68 -27.92
C PHE A 16 -10.01 -19.38 -28.71
N VAL A 17 -9.63 -19.48 -29.98
CA VAL A 17 -9.58 -18.35 -30.90
C VAL A 17 -10.64 -18.56 -31.98
N GLU A 18 -11.74 -17.80 -31.87
CA GLU A 18 -12.53 -17.39 -33.03
C GLU A 18 -12.91 -15.90 -32.86
N GLY A 19 -12.39 -15.06 -33.76
CA GLY A 19 -12.96 -13.76 -34.12
C GLY A 19 -13.19 -12.73 -33.02
N GLY A 20 -12.13 -12.11 -32.49
CA GLY A 20 -12.27 -10.88 -31.71
C GLY A 20 -10.99 -10.52 -30.97
N VAL A 21 -10.43 -9.35 -31.22
CA VAL A 21 -9.31 -8.81 -30.44
C VAL A 21 -9.86 -8.50 -29.03
N MET A 22 -9.68 -9.43 -28.10
CA MET A 22 -9.88 -9.17 -26.67
C MET A 22 -8.72 -8.29 -26.20
N ALA A 23 -8.95 -6.98 -26.16
CA ALA A 23 -8.09 -6.10 -25.38
C ALA A 23 -8.16 -6.58 -23.92
N ALA A 24 -7.05 -7.07 -23.37
CA ALA A 24 -6.95 -7.25 -21.92
C ALA A 24 -7.27 -5.89 -21.29
N ALA A 25 -8.35 -5.81 -20.52
CA ALA A 25 -8.69 -4.59 -19.81
C ALA A 25 -7.50 -4.25 -18.90
N VAL A 26 -6.85 -3.12 -19.16
CA VAL A 26 -5.83 -2.60 -18.26
C VAL A 26 -6.52 -2.38 -16.92
N PRO A 27 -6.06 -3.03 -15.83
CA PRO A 27 -6.73 -2.89 -14.54
C PRO A 27 -6.69 -1.42 -14.14
N VAL A 28 -7.85 -0.88 -13.77
CA VAL A 28 -7.98 0.51 -13.32
C VAL A 28 -7.23 0.65 -12.00
N VAL A 29 -6.27 1.57 -11.95
CA VAL A 29 -5.57 1.94 -10.72
C VAL A 29 -6.35 3.05 -10.05
N GLU A 30 -6.90 2.78 -8.86
CA GLU A 30 -7.68 3.75 -8.09
C GLU A 30 -6.76 4.78 -7.41
N ASP A 31 -7.15 6.06 -7.42
CA ASP A 31 -6.41 7.12 -6.73
C ASP A 31 -6.84 7.19 -5.25
N ALA A 32 -6.12 6.47 -4.40
CA ALA A 32 -6.37 6.45 -2.96
C ALA A 32 -6.05 7.81 -2.30
N THR A 33 -5.06 8.54 -2.82
CA THR A 33 -4.67 9.87 -2.30
C THR A 33 -5.85 10.84 -2.35
N LYS A 34 -6.49 10.93 -3.51
CA LYS A 34 -7.66 11.78 -3.71
C LYS A 34 -8.83 11.35 -2.84
N TYR A 35 -9.08 10.04 -2.75
CA TYR A 35 -10.16 9.50 -1.94
C TYR A 35 -9.99 9.82 -0.45
N LEU A 36 -8.81 9.50 0.11
CA LEU A 36 -8.51 9.73 1.52
C LEU A 36 -8.55 11.22 1.88
N ASN A 37 -8.04 12.10 1.02
CA ASN A 37 -8.12 13.55 1.25
C ASN A 37 -9.57 14.05 1.33
N ALA A 38 -10.45 13.56 0.46
CA ALA A 38 -11.86 13.88 0.52
C ALA A 38 -12.52 13.29 1.79
N LEU A 39 -12.25 12.03 2.10
CA LEU A 39 -12.82 11.34 3.26
C LEU A 39 -12.41 11.98 4.58
N ARG A 40 -11.13 12.30 4.76
CA ARG A 40 -10.57 12.94 5.97
C ARG A 40 -11.05 14.38 6.17
N SER A 41 -11.66 15.02 5.15
CA SER A 41 -12.27 16.36 5.27
C SER A 41 -13.65 16.33 5.93
N LEU A 42 -14.26 15.15 6.08
CA LEU A 42 -15.54 14.98 6.75
C LEU A 42 -15.38 15.12 8.27
N LYS A 43 -16.32 15.81 8.93
CA LYS A 43 -16.25 16.08 10.37
C LYS A 43 -16.26 14.83 11.25
N ASP A 44 -16.96 13.79 10.80
CA ASP A 44 -17.20 12.57 11.58
C ASP A 44 -16.31 11.41 11.09
N TYR A 45 -15.22 11.72 10.38
CA TYR A 45 -14.27 10.70 9.97
C TYR A 45 -13.43 10.24 11.16
N ASP A 46 -13.51 8.94 11.45
CA ASP A 46 -12.67 8.24 12.42
C ASP A 46 -11.72 7.29 11.67
N PRO A 47 -10.40 7.52 11.71
CA PRO A 47 -9.44 6.68 11.01
C PRO A 47 -9.36 5.29 11.65
N PRO A 48 -9.13 4.22 10.86
CA PRO A 48 -9.03 2.86 11.40
C PRO A 48 -7.85 2.68 12.36
N PHE A 49 -6.81 3.52 12.22
CA PHE A 49 -5.65 3.58 13.09
C PHE A 49 -5.00 4.97 13.01
N GLU A 50 -4.21 5.31 14.02
CA GLU A 50 -3.45 6.56 14.10
C GLU A 50 -1.99 6.25 14.42
N ILE A 51 -1.06 6.91 13.73
CA ILE A 51 0.37 6.87 14.10
C ILE A 51 0.58 7.81 15.28
N MET A 52 1.10 7.27 16.38
CA MET A 52 1.39 8.03 17.59
C MET A 52 2.81 8.58 17.53
N GLY A 53 2.94 9.89 17.33
CA GLY A 53 4.24 10.56 17.17
C GLY A 53 4.84 10.32 15.79
N ASN A 54 6.11 9.93 15.73
CA ASN A 54 6.85 9.72 14.48
C ASN A 54 7.40 8.29 14.38
N TYR A 55 7.64 7.83 13.16
CA TYR A 55 8.47 6.65 12.94
C TYR A 55 9.93 6.93 13.34
N ARG A 56 10.63 5.87 13.75
CA ARG A 56 12.09 5.85 13.80
C ARG A 56 12.60 4.91 12.74
N LEU A 57 13.67 5.30 12.07
CA LEU A 57 14.32 4.51 11.04
C LEU A 57 15.83 4.58 11.30
N ILE A 58 16.43 3.41 11.48
CA ILE A 58 17.88 3.24 11.58
C ILE A 58 18.29 2.49 10.33
N ASP A 59 19.21 3.07 9.56
CA ASP A 59 19.74 2.48 8.33
C ASP A 59 21.26 2.65 8.35
N ASP A 60 21.95 1.52 8.52
CA ASP A 60 23.42 1.43 8.48
C ASP A 60 23.94 0.97 7.11
N GLY A 61 23.06 0.83 6.12
CA GLY A 61 23.37 0.33 4.78
C GLY A 61 23.35 -1.20 4.65
N GLU A 62 23.22 -1.94 5.74
CA GLU A 62 23.15 -3.41 5.72
C GLU A 62 21.77 -3.92 6.13
N LYS A 63 21.24 -3.45 7.26
CA LYS A 63 19.99 -3.96 7.83
C LYS A 63 19.13 -2.84 8.40
N PRO A 64 18.36 -2.15 7.55
CA PRO A 64 17.42 -1.13 8.00
C PRO A 64 16.40 -1.69 8.99
N GLU A 65 16.14 -0.94 10.06
CA GLU A 65 15.13 -1.22 11.07
C GLU A 65 14.22 0.00 11.25
N ALA A 66 12.91 -0.24 11.24
CA ALA A 66 11.90 0.76 11.52
C ALA A 66 11.16 0.43 12.81
N THR A 67 10.81 1.47 13.57
CA THR A 67 9.98 1.37 14.79
C THR A 67 8.85 2.38 14.72
N ILE A 68 7.64 1.98 15.12
CA ILE A 68 6.46 2.85 15.22
C ILE A 68 5.72 2.61 16.52
N ILE A 69 4.97 3.64 16.96
CA ILE A 69 3.88 3.48 17.90
C ILE A 69 2.60 3.84 17.14
N LEU A 70 1.57 3.01 17.24
CA LEU A 70 0.27 3.30 16.63
C LEU A 70 -0.87 2.95 17.59
N LYS A 71 -2.02 3.58 17.39
CA LYS A 71 -3.26 3.29 18.10
C LYS A 71 -4.30 2.78 17.12
N ALA A 72 -4.92 1.64 17.41
CA ALA A 72 -5.96 1.05 16.58
C ALA A 72 -6.90 0.19 17.42
N LYS A 73 -8.21 0.24 17.15
CA LYS A 73 -9.24 -0.53 17.90
C LYS A 73 -9.08 -0.42 19.43
N GLY A 74 -8.78 0.78 19.93
CA GLY A 74 -8.58 1.07 21.36
C GLY A 74 -7.29 0.51 21.98
N ARG A 75 -6.37 -0.03 21.18
CA ARG A 75 -5.08 -0.57 21.64
C ARG A 75 -3.93 0.28 21.12
N GLU A 76 -2.93 0.51 21.97
CA GLU A 76 -1.63 1.05 21.57
C GLU A 76 -0.68 -0.12 21.27
N LEU A 77 0.02 -0.03 20.16
CA LEU A 77 0.97 -1.03 19.67
C LEU A 77 2.31 -0.34 19.40
N HIS A 78 3.38 -0.89 19.98
CA HIS A 78 4.75 -0.44 19.74
C HIS A 78 5.50 -1.57 19.06
N GLU A 79 5.84 -1.38 17.80
CA GLU A 79 6.42 -2.44 16.97
C GLU A 79 7.70 -1.99 16.30
N ALA A 80 8.60 -2.94 16.12
CA ALA A 80 9.81 -2.81 15.32
C ALA A 80 9.91 -3.95 14.30
N ALA A 81 10.43 -3.63 13.12
CA ALA A 81 10.70 -4.61 12.07
C ALA A 81 11.88 -4.18 11.19
N THR A 82 12.63 -5.16 10.72
CA THR A 82 13.72 -4.96 9.75
C THR A 82 13.22 -5.16 8.33
N GLY A 83 13.98 -4.68 7.35
CA GLY A 83 13.70 -4.91 5.93
C GLY A 83 14.98 -5.03 5.11
N VAL A 84 14.84 -5.39 3.83
CA VAL A 84 15.96 -5.40 2.88
C VAL A 84 16.42 -4.00 2.47
N GLY A 85 15.57 -3.00 2.71
CA GLY A 85 15.81 -1.58 2.46
C GLY A 85 14.95 -0.73 3.39
N PRO A 86 15.19 0.59 3.48
CA PRO A 86 14.45 1.47 4.39
C PRO A 86 12.94 1.46 4.19
N VAL A 87 12.50 1.51 2.93
CA VAL A 87 11.07 1.47 2.58
C VAL A 87 10.45 0.12 2.95
N ASP A 88 11.19 -0.97 2.76
CA ASP A 88 10.74 -2.31 3.14
C ASP A 88 10.61 -2.45 4.68
N ALA A 89 11.57 -1.91 5.44
CA ALA A 89 11.48 -1.89 6.90
C ALA A 89 10.25 -1.11 7.40
N LEU A 90 9.97 0.05 6.80
CA LEU A 90 8.77 0.86 7.08
C LEU A 90 7.48 0.11 6.72
N ALA A 91 7.45 -0.61 5.59
CA ALA A 91 6.30 -1.42 5.20
C ALA A 91 6.09 -2.60 6.15
N ASN A 92 7.17 -3.29 6.53
CA ASN A 92 7.14 -4.45 7.42
C ASN A 92 6.66 -4.08 8.82
N VAL A 93 7.10 -2.94 9.37
CA VAL A 93 6.68 -2.53 10.72
C VAL A 93 5.18 -2.16 10.75
N LEU A 94 4.67 -1.50 9.71
CA LEU A 94 3.24 -1.21 9.57
C LEU A 94 2.42 -2.50 9.41
N LYS A 95 2.87 -3.42 8.54
CA LYS A 95 2.21 -4.74 8.39
C LYS A 95 2.19 -5.51 9.71
N LYS A 96 3.31 -5.55 10.43
CA LYS A 96 3.44 -6.26 11.71
C LYS A 96 2.47 -5.71 12.75
N ALA A 97 2.34 -4.39 12.83
CA ALA A 97 1.44 -3.74 13.79
C ALA A 97 -0.05 -3.89 13.39
N LEU A 98 -0.39 -3.73 12.11
CA LEU A 98 -1.79 -3.67 11.67
C LEU A 98 -2.40 -5.05 11.39
N THR A 99 -1.65 -6.02 10.86
CA THR A 99 -2.19 -7.34 10.45
C THR A 99 -2.92 -8.08 11.58
N PRO A 100 -2.46 -8.08 12.85
CA PRO A 100 -3.19 -8.72 13.94
C PRO A 100 -4.59 -8.13 14.19
N LEU A 101 -4.81 -6.87 13.80
CA LEU A 101 -6.08 -6.16 13.95
C LEU A 101 -6.90 -6.15 12.66
N PHE A 102 -6.24 -6.24 11.51
CA PHE A 102 -6.81 -6.18 10.16
C PHE A 102 -6.22 -7.31 9.29
N PRO A 103 -6.71 -8.56 9.43
CA PRO A 103 -6.13 -9.73 8.75
C PRO A 103 -6.14 -9.64 7.22
N GLN A 104 -7.05 -8.87 6.62
CA GLN A 104 -7.11 -8.63 5.18
C GLN A 104 -5.79 -8.07 4.61
N LEU A 105 -4.99 -7.39 5.44
CA LEU A 105 -3.70 -6.83 5.03
C LEU A 105 -2.67 -7.90 4.66
N GLN A 106 -2.90 -9.17 5.01
CA GLN A 106 -2.07 -10.29 4.54
C GLN A 106 -2.11 -10.45 3.03
N GLY A 107 -3.21 -10.07 2.36
CA GLY A 107 -3.34 -10.08 0.91
C GLY A 107 -2.68 -8.89 0.23
N VAL A 108 -2.45 -7.79 0.96
CA VAL A 108 -1.94 -6.54 0.39
C VAL A 108 -0.45 -6.63 0.05
N ARG A 109 -0.11 -6.22 -1.17
CA ARG A 109 1.25 -6.18 -1.71
C ARG A 109 1.55 -4.78 -2.24
N LEU A 110 2.81 -4.36 -2.10
CA LEU A 110 3.35 -3.25 -2.86
C LEU A 110 3.79 -3.81 -4.21
N LEU A 111 3.23 -3.29 -5.29
CA LEU A 111 3.46 -3.79 -6.65
C LEU A 111 4.44 -2.91 -7.42
N ASP A 112 4.48 -1.63 -7.11
CA ASP A 112 5.41 -0.68 -7.71
C ASP A 112 5.78 0.42 -6.71
N PHE A 113 7.01 0.91 -6.82
CA PHE A 113 7.54 2.03 -6.05
C PHE A 113 8.35 2.91 -7.00
N SER A 114 8.00 4.19 -7.07
CA SER A 114 8.76 5.19 -7.81
C SER A 114 8.87 6.48 -7.01
N SER A 115 9.98 7.19 -7.23
CA SER A 115 10.18 8.52 -6.67
C SER A 115 10.69 9.47 -7.74
N ARG A 116 10.31 10.74 -7.65
CA ARG A 116 10.79 11.80 -8.53
C ARG A 116 10.97 13.10 -7.75
N ILE A 117 11.90 13.94 -8.21
CA ILE A 117 12.07 15.29 -7.67
C ILE A 117 10.86 16.12 -8.11
N PHE A 118 10.17 16.69 -7.12
CA PHE A 118 9.10 17.65 -7.26
C PHE A 118 9.64 19.05 -6.99
N ASP A 119 9.56 19.90 -8.01
CA ASP A 119 10.18 21.23 -8.03
C ASP A 119 11.72 21.24 -7.84
N PRO A 120 12.47 20.84 -8.88
CA PRO A 120 13.94 20.83 -8.83
C PRO A 120 14.57 22.23 -8.71
N ARG A 121 13.80 23.32 -8.82
CA ARG A 121 14.32 24.70 -8.76
C ARG A 121 14.52 25.21 -7.33
N ALA A 122 14.01 24.49 -6.34
CA ALA A 122 14.12 24.84 -4.92
C ALA A 122 15.47 24.44 -4.28
N GLY A 123 16.40 23.85 -5.03
CA GLY A 123 17.72 23.48 -4.51
C GLY A 123 17.63 22.43 -3.40
N THR A 124 18.15 22.73 -2.20
CA THR A 124 18.09 21.82 -1.04
C THR A 124 16.68 21.65 -0.46
N GLU A 125 15.74 22.53 -0.81
CA GLU A 125 14.31 22.45 -0.42
C GLU A 125 13.47 21.70 -1.47
N ALA A 126 14.12 21.08 -2.47
CA ALA A 126 13.43 20.30 -3.47
C ALA A 126 12.65 19.17 -2.80
N LYS A 127 11.35 19.09 -3.09
CA LYS A 127 10.49 18.05 -2.54
C LYS A 127 10.69 16.79 -3.36
N VAL A 128 10.51 15.65 -2.72
CA VAL A 128 10.41 14.35 -3.37
C VAL A 128 8.95 13.96 -3.39
N GLU A 129 8.47 13.56 -4.55
CA GLU A 129 7.21 12.84 -4.70
C GLU A 129 7.50 11.35 -4.70
N VAL A 130 6.85 10.61 -3.81
CA VAL A 130 6.84 9.16 -3.79
C VAL A 130 5.48 8.69 -4.28
N ARG A 131 5.49 7.74 -5.20
CA ARG A 131 4.31 7.02 -5.67
C ARG A 131 4.47 5.53 -5.34
N ILE A 132 3.47 4.95 -4.69
CA ILE A 132 3.39 3.52 -4.41
C ILE A 132 2.12 2.96 -5.00
N ILE A 133 2.22 1.91 -5.82
CA ILE A 133 1.06 1.11 -6.23
C ILE A 133 0.94 -0.08 -5.30
N PHE A 134 -0.25 -0.27 -4.77
CA PHE A 134 -0.63 -1.43 -3.98
C PHE A 134 -1.63 -2.30 -4.75
N GLY A 135 -1.75 -3.55 -4.33
CA GLY A 135 -2.87 -4.40 -4.73
C GLY A 135 -3.17 -5.50 -3.73
N ASP A 136 -4.41 -5.97 -3.73
CA ASP A 136 -4.91 -7.07 -2.90
C ASP A 136 -5.20 -8.35 -3.71
N GLY A 137 -4.89 -8.35 -5.01
CA GLY A 137 -5.18 -9.43 -5.95
C GLY A 137 -6.44 -9.21 -6.78
N GLU A 138 -7.31 -8.30 -6.36
CA GLU A 138 -8.54 -7.94 -7.07
C GLU A 138 -8.54 -6.47 -7.52
N ARG A 139 -8.06 -5.58 -6.66
CA ARG A 139 -8.01 -4.14 -6.86
C ARG A 139 -6.57 -3.63 -6.84
N LEU A 140 -6.37 -2.53 -7.56
CA LEU A 140 -5.12 -1.78 -7.60
C LEU A 140 -5.40 -0.35 -7.17
N TRP A 141 -4.54 0.21 -6.33
CA TRP A 141 -4.60 1.63 -5.97
C TRP A 141 -3.22 2.24 -5.88
N GLU A 142 -3.14 3.54 -6.16
CA GLU A 142 -1.93 4.32 -6.03
C GLU A 142 -2.05 5.37 -4.94
N VAL A 143 -0.92 5.63 -4.29
CA VAL A 143 -0.77 6.68 -3.29
C VAL A 143 0.39 7.57 -3.68
N HIS A 144 0.19 8.88 -3.60
CA HIS A 144 1.19 9.91 -3.79
C HIS A 144 1.44 10.65 -2.48
N ALA A 145 2.71 10.78 -2.09
CA ALA A 145 3.13 11.55 -0.93
C ALA A 145 4.32 12.45 -1.26
N PHE A 146 4.37 13.63 -0.62
CA PHE A 146 5.38 14.65 -0.89
C PHE A 146 6.12 15.03 0.39
N SER A 147 7.46 15.12 0.31
CA SER A 147 8.31 15.51 1.44
C SER A 147 9.71 15.86 0.95
N GLU A 148 10.42 16.74 1.64
CA GLU A 148 11.87 16.97 1.44
C GLU A 148 12.71 15.73 1.79
N ASN A 149 12.16 14.83 2.60
CA ASN A 149 12.77 13.55 2.96
C ASN A 149 12.01 12.38 2.32
N ILE A 150 12.71 11.61 1.48
CA ILE A 150 12.14 10.45 0.76
C ILE A 150 11.57 9.40 1.71
N ASN A 151 12.25 9.07 2.81
CA ASN A 151 11.77 8.08 3.78
C ASN A 151 10.47 8.55 4.45
N LYS A 152 10.35 9.87 4.70
CA LYS A 152 9.12 10.45 5.26
C LYS A 152 7.97 10.39 4.26
N ALA A 153 8.21 10.72 2.98
CA ALA A 153 7.20 10.56 1.93
C ALA A 153 6.77 9.08 1.80
N SER A 154 7.74 8.15 1.75
CA SER A 154 7.45 6.72 1.68
C SER A 154 6.65 6.22 2.86
N PHE A 155 7.00 6.63 4.09
CA PHE A 155 6.25 6.22 5.29
C PHE A 155 4.78 6.66 5.22
N TRP A 156 4.50 7.90 4.85
CA TRP A 156 3.12 8.38 4.75
C TRP A 156 2.37 7.78 3.56
N ALA A 157 3.04 7.52 2.43
CA ALA A 157 2.43 6.77 1.33
C ALA A 157 2.06 5.34 1.74
N LEU A 158 2.88 4.69 2.57
CA LEU A 158 2.58 3.38 3.15
C LEU A 158 1.38 3.43 4.10
N VAL A 159 1.35 4.41 5.01
CA VAL A 159 0.23 4.62 5.94
C VAL A 159 -1.09 4.78 5.17
N ASP A 160 -1.13 5.69 4.20
CA ASP A 160 -2.30 5.93 3.36
C ASP A 160 -2.69 4.67 2.56
N GLY A 161 -1.71 3.94 2.03
CA GLY A 161 -1.96 2.69 1.29
C GLY A 161 -2.62 1.61 2.14
N PHE A 162 -2.19 1.44 3.39
CA PHE A 162 -2.81 0.50 4.32
C PHE A 162 -4.16 0.99 4.86
N GLU A 163 -4.32 2.29 5.11
CA GLU A 163 -5.62 2.88 5.49
C GLU A 163 -6.66 2.65 4.41
N TYR A 164 -6.30 2.91 3.14
CA TYR A 164 -7.19 2.66 2.01
C TYR A 164 -7.60 1.18 1.92
N ALA A 165 -6.66 0.24 2.07
CA ALA A 165 -6.95 -1.18 2.08
C ALA A 165 -7.94 -1.59 3.19
N ILE A 166 -7.81 -1.02 4.38
CA ILE A 166 -8.75 -1.28 5.49
C ILE A 166 -10.14 -0.72 5.17
N LEU A 167 -10.22 0.49 4.60
CA LEU A 167 -11.50 1.11 4.23
C LEU A 167 -12.21 0.35 3.11
N LEU A 168 -11.46 -0.14 2.12
CA LEU A 168 -11.96 -0.99 1.05
C LEU A 168 -12.62 -2.28 1.58
N ASP A 169 -12.01 -2.91 2.58
CA ASP A 169 -12.54 -4.10 3.26
C ASP A 169 -13.80 -3.79 4.09
N GLN A 170 -13.86 -2.60 4.70
CA GLN A 170 -15.03 -2.12 5.44
C GLN A 170 -16.20 -1.67 4.54
N GLY A 171 -16.10 -1.84 3.23
CA GLY A 171 -17.10 -1.40 2.27
C GLY A 171 -17.16 0.12 2.10
N ARG A 172 -16.14 0.86 2.55
CA ARG A 172 -16.00 2.31 2.40
C ARG A 172 -15.09 2.66 1.22
N GLY A 173 -15.25 1.94 0.10
CA GLY A 173 -14.56 2.25 -1.15
C GLY A 173 -15.31 3.29 -1.99
N PRO A 174 -14.65 4.00 -2.93
CA PRO A 174 -15.28 5.00 -3.80
C PRO A 174 -16.45 4.47 -4.63
N PHE A 175 -16.50 3.15 -4.90
CA PHE A 175 -17.57 2.52 -5.67
C PHE A 175 -18.75 2.03 -4.84
N ASN A 176 -18.64 2.00 -3.50
CA ASN A 176 -19.70 1.45 -2.66
C ASN A 176 -20.69 2.51 -2.13
N SER A 177 -20.27 3.78 -2.06
CA SER A 177 -21.13 4.89 -1.61
C SER A 177 -22.23 5.30 -2.61
N ALA A 178 -22.25 4.74 -3.81
CA ALA A 178 -23.29 5.00 -4.81
C ALA A 178 -24.57 4.15 -4.64
N SER A 179 -24.56 3.13 -3.76
CA SER A 179 -25.69 2.20 -3.61
C SER A 179 -26.57 2.45 -2.38
N GLU A 180 -26.11 3.22 -1.37
CA GLU A 180 -26.86 3.44 -0.12
C GLU A 180 -27.86 4.61 -0.16
N GLY A 181 -28.00 5.32 -1.28
CA GLY A 181 -28.92 6.47 -1.43
C GLY A 181 -30.28 6.17 -2.08
N ARG A 182 -30.67 4.90 -2.26
CA ARG A 182 -31.98 4.53 -2.83
C ARG A 182 -32.77 3.65 -1.86
N LYS A 183 -33.41 4.27 -0.86
CA LYS A 183 -34.66 3.80 -0.27
C LYS A 183 -35.55 4.99 0.06
#